data_AF-A0A943M2X8-F1
#
_entry.id   AF-A0A943M2X8-F1
#
_cell.length_a   1.000
_cell.length_b   1.000
_cell.length_c   1.000
_cell.angle_alpha   90.00
_cell.angle_beta   90.00
_cell.angle_gamma   90.00
#
_symmetry.space_group_name_H-M   'P 1'
#
loop_
_entity.id
_entity.type
_entity.pdbx_description
1 polymer ?
#
loop_
_entity_poly.entity_id
_entity_poly.type
_entity_poly.pdbx_seq_one_letter_code
_entity_poly.pdbx_strand_id
1 'polypeptide(L)'
;MDEPFDLPPGLYETIIDAGLEAALHKYGQRVVSEAIDNADFPYVISRYVAERFENSLLKTKGERERFLLTDRVLEVINGGNSADKPIALKDGRAQLLTEIKVFDNSVKTVRPDTPLTDAALLTNAEYDPSIQTELKKEFRSADRVDALIAFIKWTGIRTIAEELAYLKARGVPIRIITTTYMGATDRRALDRLVRDYGAQIKINYNTKSTRLHAKAWLIHRNTGYHTAFVGSSNLSAAAMQDGLEWNVRLAKNNTPAVFEKFETTFDSYWASPSFEIYDPDRDAAKLDRALQDGRGFEQKSDAEIDFTALDIRPYPYQQIMLDDLEYERAMGCHKNLVVAATGTGKTVVAALDYKALRERMASELGRPPRTLFVAHRNEILNQSMRTFRDVVKSRQIIWSTSDGYSLAQLNDATLNRYDNIAFASIQSLRPDVLNEIPRDFFDIIII
;
A
#
# COMPACT_ATOMS: atom_id res chain seq x y z
N MET A 1 28.70 32.45 8.36
CA MET A 1 28.51 32.72 6.92
C MET A 1 28.64 31.36 6.28
N ASP A 2 27.52 30.68 6.09
CA ASP A 2 27.50 29.34 5.51
C ASP A 2 27.93 29.46 4.05
N GLU A 3 29.01 28.76 3.67
CA GLU A 3 29.39 28.68 2.26
C GLU A 3 28.23 28.01 1.51
N PRO A 4 27.74 28.59 0.40
CA PRO A 4 26.47 28.18 -0.24
C PRO A 4 26.48 26.76 -0.85
N PHE A 5 27.56 26.00 -0.71
CA PHE A 5 27.72 24.68 -1.31
C PHE A 5 28.57 23.72 -0.45
N ASP A 6 28.19 23.50 0.81
CA ASP A 6 28.67 22.32 1.53
C ASP A 6 27.72 21.13 1.29
N LEU A 7 28.01 20.38 0.21
CA LEU A 7 27.23 19.23 -0.23
C LEU A 7 27.73 17.95 0.50
N PRO A 8 26.91 17.31 1.37
CA PRO A 8 27.29 16.06 2.01
C PRO A 8 27.39 14.90 1.00
N PRO A 9 28.17 13.83 1.26
CA PRO A 9 28.14 12.65 0.41
C PRO A 9 26.74 12.01 0.37
N GLY A 10 26.18 11.80 -0.83
CA GLY A 10 24.82 11.27 -0.99
C GLY A 10 24.33 11.26 -2.44
N LEU A 11 23.06 10.87 -2.63
CA LEU A 11 22.38 10.95 -3.92
C LEU A 11 21.82 12.36 -4.14
N TYR A 12 21.95 12.85 -5.36
CA TYR A 12 21.46 14.17 -5.78
C TYR A 12 20.65 14.05 -7.05
N GLU A 13 19.61 14.87 -7.13
CA GLU A 13 18.72 14.98 -8.29
C GLU A 13 18.59 16.46 -8.66
N THR A 14 19.73 17.07 -9.01
CA THR A 14 19.84 18.51 -9.30
C THR A 14 20.65 18.76 -10.57
N ILE A 15 20.33 19.85 -11.27
CA ILE A 15 21.05 20.24 -12.49
C ILE A 15 22.38 20.88 -12.10
N ILE A 16 23.46 20.41 -12.74
CA ILE A 16 24.77 21.06 -12.66
C ILE A 16 24.73 22.34 -13.51
N ASP A 17 24.63 23.48 -12.85
CA ASP A 17 24.76 24.79 -13.46
C ASP A 17 26.13 25.41 -13.20
N ALA A 18 26.41 26.57 -13.80
CA ALA A 18 27.70 27.24 -13.66
C ALA A 18 28.10 27.53 -12.20
N GLY A 19 27.14 27.75 -11.31
CA GLY A 19 27.41 27.97 -9.88
C GLY A 19 27.76 26.66 -9.16
N LEU A 20 26.99 25.61 -9.41
CA LEU A 20 27.22 24.28 -8.82
C LEU A 20 28.49 23.63 -9.39
N GLU A 21 28.74 23.75 -10.69
CA GLU A 21 29.95 23.25 -11.35
C GLU A 21 31.23 23.79 -10.68
N ALA A 22 31.27 25.10 -10.41
CA ALA A 22 32.38 25.72 -9.68
C ALA A 22 32.55 25.13 -8.27
N ALA A 23 31.45 24.87 -7.57
CA ALA A 23 31.48 24.28 -6.24
C ALA A 23 31.86 22.79 -6.23
N LEU A 24 31.57 22.06 -7.30
CA LEU A 24 31.85 20.63 -7.42
C LEU A 24 33.35 20.32 -7.55
N HIS A 25 34.17 21.29 -7.98
CA HIS A 25 35.63 21.12 -8.12
C HIS A 25 36.33 20.58 -6.86
N LYS A 26 35.87 20.98 -5.66
CA LYS A 26 36.48 20.52 -4.40
C LYS A 26 36.30 19.02 -4.12
N TYR A 27 35.33 18.38 -4.78
CA TYR A 27 35.05 16.95 -4.63
C TYR A 27 35.84 16.09 -5.63
N GLY A 28 36.37 16.68 -6.71
CA GLY A 28 37.22 16.00 -7.70
C GLY A 28 36.57 14.75 -8.29
N GLN A 29 37.29 13.63 -8.28
CA GLN A 29 36.83 12.34 -8.84
C GLN A 29 35.65 11.71 -8.09
N ARG A 30 35.21 12.30 -6.96
CA ARG A 30 34.05 11.81 -6.20
C ARG A 30 32.72 12.26 -6.81
N VAL A 31 32.74 13.19 -7.75
CA VAL A 31 31.55 13.66 -8.46
C VAL A 31 31.18 12.63 -9.52
N VAL A 32 29.95 12.13 -9.46
CA VAL A 32 29.33 11.30 -10.49
C VAL A 32 28.17 12.08 -11.06
N SER A 33 28.09 12.15 -12.39
CA SER A 33 27.06 12.88 -13.12
C SER A 33 26.67 12.11 -14.37
N GLU A 34 25.41 12.20 -14.76
CA GLU A 34 24.85 11.53 -15.93
C GLU A 34 24.15 12.56 -16.83
N ALA A 35 24.03 12.26 -18.12
CA ALA A 35 23.26 13.09 -19.03
C ALA A 35 21.75 12.91 -18.76
N ILE A 36 20.99 14.00 -18.87
CA ILE A 36 19.53 13.94 -18.77
C ILE A 36 18.99 13.29 -20.06
N ASP A 37 18.16 12.26 -19.92
CA ASP A 37 17.48 11.62 -21.06
C ASP A 37 16.56 12.64 -21.78
N ASN A 38 16.45 12.54 -23.10
CA ASN A 38 15.55 13.38 -23.89
C ASN A 38 14.08 13.28 -23.43
N ALA A 39 13.64 12.12 -22.94
CA ALA A 39 12.30 11.93 -22.42
C ALA A 39 12.07 12.70 -21.10
N ASP A 40 13.10 12.79 -20.26
CA ASP A 40 13.04 13.45 -18.95
C ASP A 40 13.38 14.94 -19.01
N PHE A 41 14.10 15.36 -20.06
CA PHE A 41 14.60 16.72 -20.21
C PHE A 41 13.53 17.81 -20.00
N PRO A 42 12.31 17.75 -20.60
CA PRO A 42 11.29 18.76 -20.37
C PRO A 42 10.87 18.87 -18.90
N TYR A 43 10.80 17.75 -18.19
CA TYR A 43 10.36 17.70 -16.79
C TYR A 43 11.45 18.21 -15.84
N VAL A 44 12.69 17.75 -16.02
CA VAL A 44 13.82 18.14 -15.18
C VAL A 44 14.12 19.64 -15.31
N ILE A 45 14.17 20.15 -16.55
CA ILE A 45 14.45 21.57 -16.81
C ILE A 45 13.31 22.47 -16.37
N SER A 46 12.04 22.09 -16.60
CA SER A 46 10.89 22.90 -16.18
C SER A 46 10.83 23.07 -14.67
N ARG A 47 11.09 22.00 -13.90
CA ARG A 47 11.17 22.08 -12.42
C ARG A 47 12.29 23.01 -11.96
N TYR A 48 13.47 22.89 -12.58
CA TYR A 48 14.61 23.75 -12.25
C TYR A 48 14.35 25.24 -12.54
N VAL A 49 13.72 25.53 -13.69
CA VAL A 49 13.32 26.91 -14.05
C VAL A 49 12.23 27.42 -13.11
N ALA A 50 11.23 26.60 -12.78
CA ALA A 50 10.15 26.97 -11.88
C ALA A 50 10.67 27.37 -10.49
N GLU A 51 11.58 26.59 -9.90
CA GLU A 51 12.20 26.87 -8.60
C GLU A 51 12.97 28.20 -8.61
N ARG A 52 13.75 28.46 -9.67
CA ARG A 52 14.48 29.72 -9.84
C ARG A 52 13.55 30.92 -10.01
N PHE A 53 12.50 30.73 -10.79
CA PHE A 53 11.51 31.76 -11.06
C PHE A 53 10.72 32.12 -9.80
N GLU A 54 10.28 31.12 -9.02
CA GLU A 54 9.64 31.31 -7.72
C GLU A 54 10.54 32.08 -6.75
N ASN A 55 11.81 31.67 -6.62
CA ASN A 55 12.79 32.38 -5.79
C ASN A 55 13.00 33.84 -6.22
N SER A 56 12.95 34.10 -7.53
CA SER A 56 13.05 35.45 -8.08
C SER A 56 11.81 36.29 -7.74
N LEU A 57 10.61 35.71 -7.83
CA LEU A 57 9.35 36.36 -7.43
C LEU A 57 9.31 36.68 -5.92
N LEU A 58 9.80 35.76 -5.07
CA LEU A 58 9.88 35.96 -3.62
C LEU A 58 10.81 37.13 -3.25
N LYS A 59 11.95 37.27 -3.94
CA LYS A 59 12.92 38.37 -3.74
C LYS A 59 12.45 39.69 -4.33
N THR A 60 11.59 39.65 -5.35
CA THR A 60 11.05 40.86 -5.99
C THR A 60 10.05 41.55 -5.08
N LYS A 61 10.34 42.81 -4.74
CA LYS A 61 9.48 43.67 -3.93
C LYS A 61 8.51 44.42 -4.84
N GLY A 62 7.24 44.42 -4.47
CA GLY A 62 6.19 45.12 -5.20
C GLY A 62 5.42 44.19 -6.13
N GLU A 63 4.10 44.34 -6.13
CA GLU A 63 3.20 43.51 -6.93
C GLU A 63 3.42 43.75 -8.43
N ARG A 64 3.58 45.02 -8.82
CA ARG A 64 3.81 45.44 -10.20
C ARG A 64 5.10 44.83 -10.78
N GLU A 65 6.18 44.83 -10.02
CA GLU A 65 7.47 44.29 -10.44
C GLU A 65 7.40 42.77 -10.61
N ARG A 66 6.65 42.07 -9.75
CA ARG A 66 6.37 40.64 -9.92
C ARG A 66 5.61 40.38 -11.22
N PHE A 67 4.58 41.18 -11.52
CA PHE A 67 3.86 41.07 -12.79
C PHE A 67 4.75 41.28 -14.00
N LEU A 68 5.55 42.35 -13.99
CA LEU A 68 6.48 42.64 -15.10
C LEU A 68 7.49 41.52 -15.29
N LEU A 69 7.95 40.88 -14.22
CA LEU A 69 8.83 39.73 -14.29
C LEU A 69 8.10 38.51 -14.89
N THR A 70 6.86 38.25 -14.48
CA THR A 70 6.04 37.17 -15.03
C THR A 70 5.72 37.36 -16.50
N ASP A 71 5.31 38.56 -16.91
CA ASP A 71 4.95 38.84 -18.30
C ASP A 71 6.15 38.64 -19.24
N ARG A 72 7.37 39.02 -18.83
CA ARG A 72 8.59 38.76 -19.62
C ARG A 72 8.83 37.26 -19.82
N VAL A 73 8.62 36.44 -18.78
CA VAL A 73 8.79 34.99 -18.90
C VAL A 73 7.72 34.39 -19.81
N LEU A 74 6.46 34.82 -19.67
CA LEU A 74 5.37 34.39 -20.53
C LEU A 74 5.59 34.79 -22.00
N GLU A 75 6.12 35.99 -22.25
CA GLU A 75 6.47 36.47 -23.60
C GLU A 75 7.49 35.56 -24.28
N VAL A 76 8.53 35.14 -23.55
CA VAL A 76 9.52 34.18 -24.06
C VAL A 76 8.88 32.82 -24.33
N ILE A 77 8.00 32.33 -23.44
CA ILE A 77 7.29 31.05 -23.61
C ILE A 77 6.36 31.07 -24.83
N ASN A 78 5.68 32.19 -25.09
CA ASN A 78 4.79 32.36 -26.24
C ASN A 78 5.55 32.35 -27.59
N GLY A 79 6.90 32.34 -27.58
CA GLY A 79 7.72 32.03 -28.74
C GLY A 79 7.59 32.99 -29.93
N GLY A 80 7.01 34.18 -29.74
CA GLY A 80 6.73 35.14 -30.81
C GLY A 80 5.75 34.67 -31.90
N ASN A 81 5.18 33.45 -31.79
CA ASN A 81 4.25 32.88 -32.76
C ASN A 81 2.82 32.94 -32.23
N SER A 82 2.02 33.80 -32.87
CA SER A 82 0.65 34.17 -32.48
C SER A 82 -0.44 33.11 -32.73
N ALA A 83 -0.06 31.83 -32.94
CA ALA A 83 -1.01 30.79 -33.33
C ALA A 83 -1.79 30.21 -32.14
N ASP A 84 -1.22 30.27 -30.93
CA ASP A 84 -1.90 29.92 -29.69
C ASP A 84 -2.45 31.18 -28.99
N LYS A 85 -3.56 31.04 -28.25
CA LYS A 85 -4.11 32.14 -27.44
C LYS A 85 -3.00 32.70 -26.54
N PRO A 86 -2.77 34.03 -26.51
CA PRO A 86 -1.71 34.61 -25.70
C PRO A 86 -1.91 34.25 -24.23
N ILE A 87 -0.92 33.60 -23.63
CA ILE A 87 -0.85 33.41 -22.18
C ILE A 87 -0.35 34.74 -21.61
N ALA A 88 -1.27 35.61 -21.21
CA ALA A 88 -0.97 36.91 -20.62
C ALA A 88 -1.83 37.12 -19.37
N LEU A 89 -1.25 37.75 -18.35
CA LEU A 89 -2.00 38.17 -17.18
C LEU A 89 -2.86 39.38 -17.55
N LYS A 90 -4.16 39.30 -17.27
CA LYS A 90 -5.09 40.38 -17.62
C LYS A 90 -4.89 41.58 -16.68
N ASP A 91 -4.76 42.77 -17.24
CA ASP A 91 -4.71 44.07 -16.53
C ASP A 91 -3.65 44.16 -15.42
N GLY A 92 -2.55 43.40 -15.51
CA GLY A 92 -1.51 43.36 -14.47
C GLY A 92 -2.02 42.88 -13.11
N ARG A 93 -2.99 41.95 -13.12
CA ARG A 93 -3.56 41.33 -11.91
C ARG A 93 -3.51 39.81 -12.02
N ALA A 94 -3.18 39.15 -10.92
CA ALA A 94 -3.21 37.70 -10.77
C ALA A 94 -4.52 37.35 -10.05
N GLN A 95 -5.48 36.82 -10.79
CA GLN A 95 -6.73 36.33 -10.22
C GLN A 95 -6.84 34.83 -10.44
N LEU A 96 -7.06 34.09 -9.36
CA LEU A 96 -7.35 32.67 -9.44
C LEU A 96 -8.84 32.46 -9.72
N LEU A 97 -9.16 31.74 -10.80
CA LEU A 97 -10.52 31.25 -11.00
C LEU A 97 -10.80 30.16 -9.95
N THR A 98 -11.68 30.44 -8.99
CA THR A 98 -11.95 29.53 -7.87
C THR A 98 -13.25 28.75 -8.00
N GLU A 99 -14.21 29.26 -8.78
CA GLU A 99 -15.51 28.63 -9.01
C GLU A 99 -16.18 29.30 -10.23
N ILE A 100 -16.86 28.51 -11.06
CA ILE A 100 -17.93 28.99 -11.94
C ILE A 100 -19.22 28.44 -11.35
N LYS A 101 -20.09 29.34 -10.88
CA LYS A 101 -21.37 28.96 -10.27
C LYS A 101 -22.32 28.42 -11.34
N VAL A 102 -23.17 27.49 -10.95
CA VAL A 102 -24.22 26.96 -11.84
C VAL A 102 -25.26 28.04 -12.15
N PHE A 103 -25.57 28.90 -11.18
CA PHE A 103 -26.50 30.03 -11.33
C PHE A 103 -25.93 31.26 -10.62
N ASP A 104 -26.24 32.46 -11.12
CA ASP A 104 -25.67 33.72 -10.62
C ASP A 104 -25.85 33.91 -9.10
N ASN A 105 -27.03 33.55 -8.58
CA ASN A 105 -27.40 33.74 -7.18
C ASN A 105 -27.18 32.50 -6.30
N SER A 106 -26.49 31.46 -6.80
CA SER A 106 -26.18 30.31 -5.94
C SER A 106 -25.16 30.68 -4.87
N VAL A 107 -25.28 30.06 -3.70
CA VAL A 107 -24.30 30.19 -2.62
C VAL A 107 -22.94 29.70 -3.13
N LYS A 108 -21.86 30.41 -2.75
CA LYS A 108 -20.49 30.02 -3.09
C LYS A 108 -20.19 28.63 -2.51
N THR A 109 -19.57 27.76 -3.31
CA THR A 109 -19.17 26.44 -2.83
C THR A 109 -18.08 26.56 -1.76
N VAL A 110 -18.25 25.86 -0.64
CA VAL A 110 -17.23 25.75 0.40
C VAL A 110 -16.07 24.91 -0.17
N ARG A 111 -14.87 25.49 -0.21
CA ARG A 111 -13.66 24.81 -0.72
C ARG A 111 -12.95 24.06 0.42
N PRO A 112 -12.22 22.98 0.11
CA PRO A 112 -11.29 22.34 1.04
C PRO A 112 -10.24 23.34 1.55
N ASP A 113 -9.68 23.10 2.74
CA ASP A 113 -8.63 23.95 3.29
C ASP A 113 -7.34 23.81 2.48
N THR A 114 -7.07 22.59 2.01
CA THR A 114 -5.98 22.33 1.08
C THR A 114 -6.39 22.76 -0.35
N PRO A 115 -5.62 23.64 -1.04
CA PRO A 115 -5.91 23.99 -2.43
C PRO A 115 -6.05 22.75 -3.32
N LEU A 116 -6.93 22.81 -4.34
CA LEU A 116 -7.22 21.64 -5.22
C LEU A 116 -6.03 21.16 -6.04
N THR A 117 -4.95 21.94 -6.10
CA THR A 117 -3.69 21.62 -6.77
C THR A 117 -2.65 21.00 -5.85
N ASP A 118 -2.82 21.12 -4.53
CA ASP A 118 -1.71 20.89 -3.61
C ASP A 118 -1.77 19.49 -3.02
N ALA A 119 -0.61 18.91 -2.75
CA ALA A 119 -0.51 17.73 -1.92
C ALA A 119 -0.45 18.13 -0.44
N ALA A 120 -0.99 17.30 0.44
CA ALA A 120 -0.91 17.54 1.89
C ALA A 120 -0.80 16.22 2.66
N LEU A 121 -0.13 16.26 3.81
CA LEU A 121 -0.18 15.20 4.81
C LEU A 121 -1.17 15.61 5.89
N LEU A 122 -2.15 14.75 6.17
CA LEU A 122 -3.20 14.96 7.16
C LEU A 122 -2.96 13.96 8.29
N THR A 123 -2.66 14.46 9.48
CA THR A 123 -2.26 13.63 10.63
C THR A 123 -3.27 13.57 11.77
N ASN A 124 -4.41 14.26 11.63
CA ASN A 124 -5.36 14.54 12.73
C ASN A 124 -4.70 15.21 13.96
N ALA A 125 -3.58 15.90 13.79
CA ALA A 125 -3.02 16.76 14.83
C ALA A 125 -3.97 17.93 15.15
N GLU A 126 -3.84 18.53 16.33
CA GLU A 126 -4.77 19.56 16.87
C GLU A 126 -5.03 20.74 15.91
N TYR A 127 -4.04 21.09 15.07
CA TYR A 127 -4.12 22.18 14.10
C TYR A 127 -4.19 21.71 12.64
N ASP A 128 -4.12 20.40 12.39
CA ASP A 128 -4.25 19.84 11.05
C ASP A 128 -5.73 19.55 10.76
N PRO A 129 -6.23 19.83 9.54
CA PRO A 129 -7.57 19.43 9.18
C PRO A 129 -7.67 17.89 9.18
N SER A 130 -8.72 17.37 9.82
CA SER A 130 -8.99 15.93 9.78
C SER A 130 -9.46 15.48 8.41
N ILE A 131 -9.24 14.21 8.05
CA ILE A 131 -9.75 13.66 6.79
C ILE A 131 -11.27 13.81 6.69
N GLN A 132 -12.01 13.71 7.81
CA GLN A 132 -13.44 13.99 7.82
C GLN A 132 -13.74 15.41 7.32
N THR A 133 -13.07 16.41 7.90
CA THR A 133 -13.32 17.83 7.60
C THR A 133 -13.03 18.14 6.14
N GLU A 134 -11.94 17.60 5.60
CA GLU A 134 -11.60 17.75 4.19
C GLU A 134 -12.62 17.04 3.30
N LEU A 135 -12.97 15.78 3.56
CA LEU A 135 -13.97 15.05 2.76
C LEU A 135 -15.32 15.78 2.71
N LYS A 136 -15.75 16.40 3.81
CA LYS A 136 -16.98 17.19 3.85
C LYS A 136 -16.97 18.34 2.84
N LYS A 137 -15.82 19.02 2.70
CA LYS A 137 -15.62 20.14 1.77
C LYS A 137 -15.41 19.62 0.34
N GLU A 138 -14.66 18.55 0.17
CA GLU A 138 -14.39 17.91 -1.13
C GLU A 138 -15.69 17.44 -1.80
N PHE A 139 -16.61 16.82 -1.04
CA PHE A 139 -17.90 16.34 -1.55
C PHE A 139 -18.83 17.46 -2.04
N ARG A 140 -18.64 18.73 -1.61
CA ARG A 140 -19.46 19.86 -2.09
C ARG A 140 -19.26 20.15 -3.56
N SER A 141 -18.12 19.78 -4.13
CA SER A 141 -17.77 20.03 -5.53
C SER A 141 -17.57 18.73 -6.34
N ALA A 142 -17.87 17.57 -5.76
CA ALA A 142 -17.70 16.28 -6.44
C ALA A 142 -18.77 16.05 -7.51
N ASP A 143 -18.37 15.41 -8.60
CA ASP A 143 -19.23 14.90 -9.68
C ASP A 143 -19.25 13.36 -9.72
N ARG A 144 -18.28 12.70 -9.07
CA ARG A 144 -18.29 11.26 -8.73
C ARG A 144 -17.39 11.04 -7.52
N VAL A 145 -17.77 10.11 -6.64
CA VAL A 145 -16.96 9.69 -5.50
C VAL A 145 -16.70 8.20 -5.59
N ASP A 146 -15.43 7.82 -5.63
CA ASP A 146 -15.00 6.43 -5.57
C ASP A 146 -14.24 6.19 -4.26
N ALA A 147 -14.51 5.09 -3.57
CA ALA A 147 -13.88 4.77 -2.29
C ALA A 147 -13.46 3.31 -2.23
N LEU A 148 -12.23 3.07 -1.78
CA LEU A 148 -11.70 1.73 -1.51
C LEU A 148 -11.40 1.66 -0.02
N ILE A 149 -12.29 1.05 0.75
CA ILE A 149 -12.23 1.08 2.22
C ILE A 149 -12.35 -0.33 2.77
N ALA A 150 -11.30 -0.78 3.46
CA ALA A 150 -11.27 -2.10 4.05
C ALA A 150 -12.38 -2.29 5.11
N PHE A 151 -12.50 -1.36 6.07
CA PHE A 151 -13.47 -1.45 7.16
C PHE A 151 -14.44 -0.28 7.17
N ILE A 152 -15.73 -0.60 7.15
CA ILE A 152 -16.80 0.40 7.15
C ILE A 152 -17.65 0.21 8.40
N LYS A 153 -17.59 1.19 9.31
CA LYS A 153 -18.33 1.20 10.57
C LYS A 153 -19.50 2.16 10.50
N TRP A 154 -20.58 1.84 11.20
CA TRP A 154 -21.74 2.72 11.33
C TRP A 154 -21.36 4.11 11.89
N THR A 155 -20.43 4.13 12.85
CA THR A 155 -19.93 5.37 13.45
C THR A 155 -19.26 6.28 12.43
N GLY A 156 -18.53 5.72 11.46
CA GLY A 156 -17.93 6.49 10.36
C GLY A 156 -18.96 7.08 9.41
N ILE A 157 -19.98 6.31 9.02
CA ILE A 157 -21.07 6.83 8.17
C ILE A 157 -21.75 8.04 8.79
N ARG A 158 -21.95 8.03 10.11
CA ARG A 158 -22.58 9.15 10.83
C ARG A 158 -21.77 10.44 10.76
N THR A 159 -20.45 10.38 10.64
CA THR A 159 -19.61 11.58 10.62
C THR A 159 -19.76 12.38 9.33
N ILE A 160 -20.20 11.74 8.24
CA ILE A 160 -20.35 12.33 6.89
C ILE A 160 -21.76 12.12 6.29
N ALA A 161 -22.76 11.84 7.14
CA ALA A 161 -24.10 11.45 6.70
C ALA A 161 -24.81 12.56 5.90
N GLU A 162 -24.64 13.82 6.33
CA GLU A 162 -25.22 14.98 5.64
C GLU A 162 -24.62 15.16 4.25
N GLU A 163 -23.33 14.93 4.10
CA GLU A 163 -22.64 15.06 2.83
C GLU A 163 -22.95 13.91 1.87
N LEU A 164 -23.09 12.69 2.37
CA LEU A 164 -23.60 11.56 1.58
C LEU A 164 -25.04 11.81 1.09
N ALA A 165 -25.91 12.36 1.95
CA ALA A 165 -27.27 12.74 1.56
C ALA A 165 -27.25 13.86 0.50
N TYR A 166 -26.36 14.83 0.64
CA TYR A 166 -26.16 15.90 -0.33
C TYR A 166 -25.71 15.37 -1.71
N LEU A 167 -24.76 14.44 -1.74
CA LEU A 167 -24.32 13.78 -2.98
C LEU A 167 -25.48 13.05 -3.67
N LYS A 168 -26.27 12.27 -2.92
CA LYS A 168 -27.46 11.59 -3.46
C LYS A 168 -28.48 12.59 -4.02
N ALA A 169 -28.77 13.67 -3.31
CA ALA A 169 -29.72 14.69 -3.75
C ALA A 169 -29.29 15.36 -5.07
N ARG A 170 -27.99 15.45 -5.31
CA ARG A 170 -27.40 15.93 -6.57
C ARG A 170 -27.28 14.86 -7.67
N GLY A 171 -27.63 13.61 -7.38
CA GLY A 171 -27.43 12.49 -8.30
C GLY A 171 -25.97 12.15 -8.56
N VAL A 172 -25.06 12.50 -7.64
CA VAL A 172 -23.62 12.20 -7.77
C VAL A 172 -23.39 10.71 -7.52
N PRO A 173 -22.78 9.97 -8.46
CA PRO A 173 -22.51 8.54 -8.26
C PRO A 173 -21.48 8.30 -7.16
N ILE A 174 -21.76 7.32 -6.31
CA ILE A 174 -20.87 6.87 -5.24
C ILE A 174 -20.54 5.39 -5.48
N ARG A 175 -19.27 5.05 -5.71
CA ARG A 175 -18.79 3.67 -5.88
C ARG A 175 -17.89 3.27 -4.71
N ILE A 176 -18.19 2.17 -4.05
CA ILE A 176 -17.43 1.70 -2.88
C ILE A 176 -16.96 0.27 -3.10
N ILE A 177 -15.67 0.04 -2.95
CA ILE A 177 -15.09 -1.30 -2.88
C ILE A 177 -14.72 -1.57 -1.42
N THR A 178 -15.14 -2.72 -0.91
CA THR A 178 -14.82 -3.16 0.45
C THR A 178 -14.60 -4.68 0.50
N THR A 179 -14.33 -5.20 1.70
CA THR A 179 -14.07 -6.61 1.93
C THR A 179 -14.68 -7.07 3.25
N THR A 180 -14.93 -8.37 3.36
CA THR A 180 -15.27 -9.02 4.64
C THR A 180 -14.04 -9.54 5.37
N TYR A 181 -12.83 -9.28 4.86
CA TYR A 181 -11.57 -9.55 5.54
C TYR A 181 -11.60 -9.00 6.98
N MET A 182 -11.29 -9.84 7.96
CA MET A 182 -11.39 -9.59 9.42
C MET A 182 -12.80 -9.34 9.98
N GLY A 183 -13.85 -9.31 9.16
CA GLY A 183 -15.24 -9.19 9.65
C GLY A 183 -15.53 -7.89 10.40
N ALA A 184 -14.69 -6.87 10.20
CA ALA A 184 -14.74 -5.59 10.90
C ALA A 184 -15.74 -4.60 10.29
N THR A 185 -16.32 -4.87 9.12
CA THR A 185 -17.38 -4.02 8.55
C THR A 185 -18.73 -4.29 9.23
N ASP A 186 -19.52 -3.22 9.46
CA ASP A 186 -20.86 -3.33 10.01
C ASP A 186 -21.88 -3.47 8.85
N ARG A 187 -22.66 -4.56 8.80
CA ARG A 187 -23.70 -4.74 7.75
C ARG A 187 -24.63 -3.54 7.64
N ARG A 188 -25.12 -3.02 8.77
CA ARG A 188 -26.00 -1.85 8.81
C ARG A 188 -25.42 -0.64 8.08
N ALA A 189 -24.09 -0.46 8.12
CA ALA A 189 -23.44 0.64 7.43
C ALA A 189 -23.53 0.48 5.90
N LEU A 190 -23.29 -0.73 5.39
CA LEU A 190 -23.43 -1.03 3.96
C LEU A 190 -24.88 -0.91 3.49
N ASP A 191 -25.83 -1.44 4.27
CA ASP A 191 -27.26 -1.33 3.95
C ASP A 191 -27.71 0.12 3.81
N ARG A 192 -27.27 0.99 4.73
CA ARG A 192 -27.57 2.43 4.69
C ARG A 192 -26.95 3.10 3.47
N LEU A 193 -25.69 2.80 3.17
CA LEU A 193 -24.99 3.36 2.01
C LEU A 193 -25.75 3.07 0.71
N VAL A 194 -26.22 1.84 0.52
CA VAL A 194 -27.03 1.48 -0.65
C VAL A 194 -28.41 2.14 -0.61
N ARG A 195 -29.21 1.89 0.43
CA ARG A 195 -30.63 2.30 0.48
C ARG A 195 -30.81 3.81 0.60
N ASP A 196 -30.07 4.43 1.50
CA ASP A 196 -30.29 5.83 1.86
C ASP A 196 -29.42 6.79 1.06
N TYR A 197 -28.23 6.38 0.64
CA TYR A 197 -27.28 7.24 -0.08
C TYR A 197 -27.06 6.85 -1.54
N GLY A 198 -27.68 5.75 -2.02
CA GLY A 198 -27.60 5.36 -3.43
C GLY A 198 -26.22 4.89 -3.88
N ALA A 199 -25.37 4.50 -2.93
CA ALA A 199 -24.03 4.02 -3.23
C ALA A 199 -24.08 2.63 -3.88
N GLN A 200 -23.25 2.42 -4.89
CA GLN A 200 -22.96 1.10 -5.44
C GLN A 200 -21.81 0.51 -4.65
N ILE A 201 -22.02 -0.65 -4.05
CA ILE A 201 -20.99 -1.31 -3.24
C ILE A 201 -20.60 -2.62 -3.91
N LYS A 202 -19.30 -2.84 -4.09
CA LYS A 202 -18.75 -4.15 -4.42
C LYS A 202 -17.94 -4.71 -3.26
N ILE A 203 -18.16 -5.98 -2.94
CA ILE A 203 -17.55 -6.65 -1.79
C ILE A 203 -16.72 -7.83 -2.27
N ASN A 204 -15.48 -7.91 -1.79
CA ASN A 204 -14.72 -9.14 -1.85
C ASN A 204 -15.02 -9.98 -0.59
N TYR A 205 -15.77 -11.07 -0.80
CA TYR A 205 -16.14 -12.04 0.23
C TYR A 205 -15.04 -13.07 0.51
N ASN A 206 -13.98 -13.12 -0.29
CA ASN A 206 -12.89 -14.07 -0.12
C ASN A 206 -11.92 -13.59 0.96
N THR A 207 -12.16 -14.07 2.19
CA THR A 207 -11.34 -13.77 3.37
C THR A 207 -9.96 -14.44 3.35
N LYS A 208 -9.67 -15.31 2.37
CA LYS A 208 -8.49 -16.20 2.36
C LYS A 208 -7.46 -15.86 1.28
N SER A 209 -7.85 -15.30 0.13
CA SER A 209 -6.94 -15.06 -1.00
C SER A 209 -6.45 -13.61 -1.14
N THR A 210 -7.21 -12.63 -0.65
CA THR A 210 -6.92 -11.21 -0.96
C THR A 210 -7.10 -10.36 0.28
N ARG A 211 -5.98 -9.93 0.87
CA ARG A 211 -5.96 -9.02 2.02
C ARG A 211 -6.11 -7.58 1.54
N LEU A 212 -7.32 -7.21 1.13
CA LEU A 212 -7.61 -5.81 0.82
C LEU A 212 -7.57 -5.01 2.12
N HIS A 213 -6.49 -4.27 2.34
CA HIS A 213 -6.35 -3.37 3.48
C HIS A 213 -6.08 -1.90 3.06
N ALA A 214 -6.42 -1.55 1.82
CA ALA A 214 -6.33 -0.17 1.35
C ALA A 214 -7.43 0.71 1.97
N LYS A 215 -7.12 2.00 2.15
CA LYS A 215 -8.09 3.04 2.48
C LYS A 215 -7.82 4.25 1.60
N ALA A 216 -8.82 4.56 0.81
CA ALA A 216 -8.64 5.45 -0.32
C ALA A 216 -9.96 6.10 -0.69
N TRP A 217 -9.90 7.39 -1.01
CA TRP A 217 -11.00 8.18 -1.57
C TRP A 217 -10.52 8.85 -2.86
N LEU A 218 -11.32 8.81 -3.92
CA LEU A 218 -11.10 9.52 -5.18
C LEU A 218 -12.30 10.42 -5.43
N ILE A 219 -12.02 11.72 -5.58
CA ILE A 219 -13.03 12.75 -5.75
C ILE A 219 -12.87 13.31 -7.16
N HIS A 220 -13.79 12.94 -8.04
CA HIS A 220 -13.77 13.36 -9.43
C HIS A 220 -14.61 14.63 -9.61
N ARG A 221 -14.15 15.48 -10.51
CA ARG A 221 -14.78 16.76 -10.86
C ARG A 221 -14.67 16.98 -12.35
N ASN A 222 -15.76 17.35 -13.02
CA ASN A 222 -15.77 17.64 -14.46
C ASN A 222 -14.81 18.79 -14.84
N THR A 223 -14.40 19.61 -13.88
CA THR A 223 -13.38 20.65 -14.04
C THR A 223 -11.96 20.11 -14.24
N GLY A 224 -11.71 18.82 -14.03
CA GLY A 224 -10.38 18.20 -14.10
C GLY A 224 -9.54 18.30 -12.82
N TYR A 225 -9.96 19.10 -11.83
CA TYR A 225 -9.29 19.25 -10.53
C TYR A 225 -9.65 18.12 -9.57
N HIS A 226 -9.32 16.88 -9.96
CA HIS A 226 -9.56 15.69 -9.13
C HIS A 226 -8.59 15.64 -7.96
N THR A 227 -9.08 15.10 -6.85
CA THR A 227 -8.31 14.93 -5.61
C THR A 227 -8.48 13.50 -5.11
N ALA A 228 -7.49 13.01 -4.38
CA ALA A 228 -7.50 11.69 -3.79
C ALA A 228 -6.90 11.72 -2.39
N PHE A 229 -7.35 10.81 -1.54
CA PHE A 229 -6.80 10.60 -0.21
C PHE A 229 -6.37 9.15 -0.11
N VAL A 230 -5.14 8.90 0.33
CA VAL A 230 -4.60 7.55 0.56
C VAL A 230 -3.95 7.51 1.92
N GLY A 231 -4.33 6.54 2.75
CA GLY A 231 -3.80 6.49 4.10
C GLY A 231 -4.26 5.31 4.92
N SER A 232 -4.14 5.46 6.23
CA SER A 232 -4.52 4.45 7.23
C SER A 232 -5.98 4.55 7.67
N SER A 233 -6.66 5.67 7.37
CA SER A 233 -8.01 5.94 7.88
C SER A 233 -9.12 5.09 7.24
N ASN A 234 -9.67 4.15 8.00
CA ASN A 234 -10.92 3.47 7.64
C ASN A 234 -12.14 4.40 7.81
N LEU A 235 -13.32 3.97 7.33
CA LEU A 235 -14.57 4.69 7.52
C LEU A 235 -15.15 4.37 8.91
N SER A 236 -14.52 4.90 9.96
CA SER A 236 -14.93 4.82 11.36
C SER A 236 -14.73 6.18 12.05
N ALA A 237 -15.48 6.48 13.11
CA ALA A 237 -15.32 7.77 13.80
C ALA A 237 -13.88 7.96 14.33
N ALA A 238 -13.31 6.93 14.96
CA ALA A 238 -11.94 6.96 15.46
C ALA A 238 -10.93 7.29 14.36
N ALA A 239 -10.99 6.60 13.22
CA ALA A 239 -10.02 6.81 12.13
C ALA A 239 -10.24 8.13 11.36
N MET A 240 -11.43 8.71 11.43
CA MET A 240 -11.77 9.94 10.71
C MET A 240 -11.58 11.22 11.54
N GLN A 241 -11.58 11.12 12.86
CA GLN A 241 -11.60 12.28 13.78
C GLN A 241 -10.44 12.26 14.78
N ASP A 242 -10.32 11.18 15.56
CA ASP A 242 -9.54 11.19 16.82
C ASP A 242 -8.27 10.34 16.79
N GLY A 243 -8.11 9.49 15.78
CA GLY A 243 -7.02 8.53 15.67
C GLY A 243 -5.74 9.15 15.13
N LEU A 244 -4.60 8.60 15.57
CA LEU A 244 -3.29 8.87 14.97
C LEU A 244 -3.22 8.20 13.59
N GLU A 245 -3.64 8.95 12.57
CA GLU A 245 -3.82 8.43 11.23
C GLU A 245 -3.05 9.31 10.25
N TRP A 246 -2.38 8.70 9.28
CA TRP A 246 -1.68 9.44 8.24
C TRP A 246 -2.42 9.27 6.93
N ASN A 247 -2.85 10.38 6.35
CA ASN A 247 -3.47 10.41 5.04
C ASN A 247 -2.73 11.40 4.16
N VAL A 248 -2.29 10.93 2.99
CA VAL A 248 -1.74 11.79 1.96
C VAL A 248 -2.87 12.19 1.03
N ARG A 249 -3.08 13.49 0.89
CA ARG A 249 -3.90 14.08 -0.15
C ARG A 249 -3.07 14.28 -1.40
N LEU A 250 -3.60 13.82 -2.53
CA LEU A 250 -3.04 13.95 -3.86
C LEU A 250 -3.97 14.82 -4.71
N ALA A 251 -3.36 15.62 -5.59
CA ALA A 251 -4.05 16.44 -6.57
C ALA A 251 -3.59 16.05 -7.97
N LYS A 252 -4.54 15.80 -8.89
CA LYS A 252 -4.23 15.36 -10.27
C LYS A 252 -3.35 16.37 -11.01
N ASN A 253 -3.60 17.66 -10.84
CA ASN A 253 -2.86 18.72 -11.52
C ASN A 253 -1.38 18.80 -11.13
N ASN A 254 -1.02 18.36 -9.92
CA ASN A 254 0.36 18.38 -9.44
C ASN A 254 1.05 17.02 -9.59
N THR A 255 0.29 15.92 -9.54
CA THR A 255 0.83 14.55 -9.60
C THR A 255 0.05 13.67 -10.60
N PRO A 256 -0.03 14.04 -11.89
CA PRO A 256 -0.93 13.39 -12.85
C PRO A 256 -0.64 11.91 -13.03
N ALA A 257 0.63 11.51 -13.19
CA ALA A 257 1.01 10.11 -13.38
C ALA A 257 0.64 9.20 -12.19
N VAL A 258 0.81 9.70 -10.96
CA VAL A 258 0.43 8.96 -9.75
C VAL A 258 -1.09 8.84 -9.66
N PHE A 259 -1.80 9.92 -9.99
CA PHE A 259 -3.25 9.96 -9.97
C PHE A 259 -3.86 9.00 -11.00
N GLU A 260 -3.34 8.97 -12.23
CA GLU A 260 -3.80 8.07 -13.30
C GLU A 260 -3.60 6.60 -12.94
N LYS A 261 -2.45 6.26 -12.34
CA LYS A 261 -2.20 4.91 -11.82
C LYS A 261 -3.24 4.54 -10.74
N PHE A 262 -3.59 5.48 -9.88
CA PHE A 262 -4.58 5.28 -8.83
C PHE A 262 -6.00 5.08 -9.39
N GLU A 263 -6.44 5.91 -10.34
CA GLU A 263 -7.70 5.76 -11.08
C GLU A 263 -7.77 4.39 -11.78
N THR A 264 -6.72 4.04 -12.54
CA THR A 264 -6.63 2.76 -13.27
C THR A 264 -6.67 1.56 -12.34
N THR A 265 -6.00 1.64 -11.19
CA THR A 265 -6.00 0.56 -10.19
C THR A 265 -7.39 0.39 -9.57
N PHE A 266 -8.06 1.49 -9.22
CA PHE A 266 -9.42 1.44 -8.71
C PHE A 266 -10.38 0.82 -9.73
N ASP A 267 -10.34 1.27 -10.99
CA ASP A 267 -11.22 0.75 -12.04
C ASP A 267 -10.94 -0.73 -12.34
N SER A 268 -9.68 -1.17 -12.25
CA SER A 268 -9.32 -2.59 -12.35
C SER A 268 -9.96 -3.43 -11.25
N TYR A 269 -9.95 -2.96 -10.01
CA TYR A 269 -10.65 -3.62 -8.91
C TYR A 269 -12.17 -3.57 -9.08
N TRP A 270 -12.69 -2.43 -9.53
CA TRP A 270 -14.12 -2.26 -9.78
C TRP A 270 -14.61 -3.22 -10.87
N ALA A 271 -13.83 -3.47 -11.92
CA ALA A 271 -14.15 -4.39 -13.00
C ALA A 271 -13.92 -5.87 -12.64
N SER A 272 -13.12 -6.15 -11.61
CA SER A 272 -12.73 -7.52 -11.25
C SER A 272 -13.93 -8.36 -10.77
N PRO A 273 -14.06 -9.62 -11.24
CA PRO A 273 -15.12 -10.54 -10.80
C PRO A 273 -14.95 -10.98 -9.34
N SER A 274 -13.78 -10.76 -8.74
CA SER A 274 -13.53 -11.03 -7.31
C SER A 274 -14.32 -10.10 -6.38
N PHE A 275 -14.89 -9.02 -6.91
CA PHE A 275 -15.70 -8.05 -6.18
C PHE A 275 -17.15 -8.10 -6.69
N GLU A 276 -18.04 -8.59 -5.84
CA GLU A 276 -19.44 -8.81 -6.18
C GLU A 276 -20.29 -7.59 -5.78
N ILE A 277 -21.23 -7.17 -6.64
CA ILE A 277 -22.18 -6.11 -6.31
C ILE A 277 -23.05 -6.57 -5.14
N TYR A 278 -23.10 -5.75 -4.09
CA TYR A 278 -23.90 -5.99 -2.90
C TYR A 278 -25.30 -5.37 -3.04
N ASP A 279 -26.31 -6.21 -2.87
CA ASP A 279 -27.70 -5.81 -2.72
C ASP A 279 -28.19 -6.21 -1.30
N PRO A 280 -28.59 -5.25 -0.44
CA PRO A 280 -29.07 -5.54 0.91
C PRO A 280 -30.27 -6.51 0.98
N ASP A 281 -31.13 -6.54 -0.04
CA ASP A 281 -32.34 -7.37 -0.03
C ASP A 281 -32.03 -8.81 -0.45
N ARG A 282 -30.98 -9.00 -1.27
CA ARG A 282 -30.53 -10.32 -1.75
C ARG A 282 -29.43 -10.93 -0.91
N ASP A 283 -28.44 -10.13 -0.49
CA ASP A 283 -27.13 -10.61 -0.04
C ASP A 283 -26.90 -10.48 1.47
N ALA A 284 -27.85 -9.93 2.24
CA ALA A 284 -27.67 -9.71 3.68
C ALA A 284 -27.20 -10.97 4.44
N ALA A 285 -27.82 -12.12 4.18
CA ALA A 285 -27.44 -13.39 4.82
C ALA A 285 -26.07 -13.94 4.34
N LYS A 286 -25.68 -13.64 3.10
CA LYS A 286 -24.34 -13.98 2.58
C LYS A 286 -23.29 -13.12 3.27
N LEU A 287 -23.56 -11.82 3.41
CA LEU A 287 -22.68 -10.88 4.09
C LEU A 287 -22.52 -11.20 5.57
N ASP A 288 -23.60 -11.47 6.30
CA ASP A 288 -23.54 -11.81 7.72
C ASP A 288 -22.66 -13.05 7.96
N ARG A 289 -22.81 -14.10 7.14
CA ARG A 289 -21.93 -15.29 7.20
C ARG A 289 -20.48 -14.95 6.92
N ALA A 290 -20.20 -14.21 5.85
CA ALA A 290 -18.83 -13.85 5.49
C ALA A 290 -18.14 -12.93 6.52
N LEU A 291 -18.89 -12.04 7.17
CA LEU A 291 -18.39 -11.21 8.27
C LEU A 291 -18.15 -12.05 9.53
N GLN A 292 -19.01 -13.03 9.85
CA GLN A 292 -18.80 -13.96 10.95
C GLN A 292 -17.53 -14.81 10.73
N ASP A 293 -17.36 -15.35 9.52
CA ASP A 293 -16.16 -16.08 9.13
C ASP A 293 -14.91 -15.20 9.26
N GLY A 294 -15.02 -13.93 8.85
CA GLY A 294 -13.97 -12.92 9.01
C GLY A 294 -13.61 -12.64 10.47
N ARG A 295 -14.60 -12.52 11.37
CA ARG A 295 -14.37 -12.36 12.83
C ARG A 295 -13.78 -13.60 13.47
N GLY A 296 -14.12 -14.77 12.92
CA GLY A 296 -13.49 -16.03 13.28
C GLY A 296 -11.97 -15.98 13.11
N PHE A 297 -11.41 -15.20 12.20
CA PHE A 297 -9.95 -15.04 12.13
C PHE A 297 -9.34 -14.27 13.31
N GLU A 298 -10.10 -13.38 13.98
CA GLU A 298 -9.65 -12.68 15.19
C GLU A 298 -9.89 -13.50 16.47
N GLN A 299 -11.01 -14.22 16.59
CA GLN A 299 -11.30 -15.03 17.79
C GLN A 299 -10.62 -16.40 17.82
N LYS A 300 -10.19 -16.92 16.67
CA LYS A 300 -9.43 -18.17 16.56
C LYS A 300 -7.92 -17.97 16.78
N SER A 301 -7.54 -16.91 17.49
CA SER A 301 -6.19 -16.76 18.02
C SER A 301 -5.94 -17.63 19.26
N ASP A 302 -6.99 -18.12 19.94
CA ASP A 302 -6.87 -18.88 21.21
C ASP A 302 -7.64 -20.23 21.28
N ALA A 303 -8.37 -20.62 20.24
CA ALA A 303 -8.98 -21.95 20.17
C ALA A 303 -8.57 -22.64 18.88
N GLU A 304 -7.98 -23.84 19.03
CA GLU A 304 -7.61 -24.75 17.95
C GLU A 304 -8.77 -24.90 16.96
N ILE A 305 -8.62 -24.33 15.76
CA ILE A 305 -9.44 -24.73 14.62
C ILE A 305 -8.65 -25.67 13.76
N ASP A 306 -9.25 -26.84 13.54
CA ASP A 306 -8.81 -27.86 12.60
C ASP A 306 -8.78 -27.28 11.17
N PHE A 307 -7.60 -26.90 10.70
CA PHE A 307 -7.32 -26.28 9.39
C PHE A 307 -7.23 -27.29 8.23
N THR A 308 -7.68 -28.52 8.40
CA THR A 308 -7.44 -29.63 7.45
C THR A 308 -8.14 -29.54 6.08
N ALA A 309 -8.87 -28.46 5.76
CA ALA A 309 -9.70 -28.37 4.56
C ALA A 309 -9.28 -27.32 3.50
N LEU A 310 -8.16 -26.59 3.62
CA LEU A 310 -7.70 -25.69 2.55
C LEU A 310 -6.35 -26.07 1.95
N ASP A 311 -6.31 -26.07 0.63
CA ASP A 311 -5.11 -26.33 -0.16
C ASP A 311 -4.41 -25.00 -0.45
N ILE A 312 -3.24 -24.79 0.18
CA ILE A 312 -2.40 -23.60 -0.07
C ILE A 312 -1.73 -23.76 -1.43
N ARG A 313 -1.86 -22.75 -2.29
CA ARG A 313 -1.22 -22.71 -3.62
C ARG A 313 -0.27 -21.50 -3.73
N PRO A 314 0.89 -21.65 -4.38
CA PRO A 314 1.81 -20.54 -4.63
C PRO A 314 1.19 -19.51 -5.58
N TYR A 315 1.55 -18.24 -5.39
CA TYR A 315 1.34 -17.21 -6.43
C TYR A 315 2.25 -17.46 -7.63
N PRO A 316 1.98 -16.88 -8.82
CA PRO A 316 2.82 -17.06 -10.00
C PRO A 316 4.30 -16.75 -9.78
N TYR A 317 4.63 -15.68 -9.05
CA TYR A 317 6.02 -15.34 -8.74
C TYR A 317 6.67 -16.29 -7.73
N GLN A 318 5.89 -16.92 -6.86
CA GLN A 318 6.36 -17.96 -5.93
C GLN A 318 6.57 -19.28 -6.66
N GLN A 319 5.72 -19.58 -7.65
CA GLN A 319 5.88 -20.75 -8.51
C GLN A 319 7.20 -20.70 -9.27
N ILE A 320 7.58 -19.54 -9.81
CA ILE A 320 8.89 -19.35 -10.46
C ILE A 320 10.04 -19.69 -9.48
N MET A 321 9.97 -19.22 -8.23
CA MET A 321 11.00 -19.53 -7.22
C MET A 321 11.06 -21.02 -6.89
N LEU A 322 9.91 -21.71 -6.86
CA LEU A 322 9.84 -23.15 -6.61
C LEU A 322 10.36 -23.96 -7.81
N ASP A 323 10.04 -23.53 -9.02
CA ASP A 323 10.49 -24.17 -10.27
C ASP A 323 12.02 -24.04 -10.39
N ASP A 324 12.59 -22.87 -10.08
CA ASP A 324 14.05 -22.65 -10.06
C ASP A 324 14.73 -23.54 -9.00
N LEU A 325 14.15 -23.65 -7.80
CA LEU A 325 14.66 -24.54 -6.74
C LEU A 325 14.64 -26.01 -7.15
N GLU A 326 13.57 -26.45 -7.81
CA GLU A 326 13.43 -27.82 -8.29
C GLU A 326 14.44 -28.11 -9.42
N TYR A 327 14.61 -27.16 -10.34
CA TYR A 327 15.59 -27.25 -11.43
C TYR A 327 17.02 -27.38 -10.92
N GLU A 328 17.44 -26.54 -9.97
CA GLU A 328 18.78 -26.62 -9.37
C GLU A 328 19.01 -27.98 -8.69
N ARG A 329 18.02 -28.51 -7.98
CA ARG A 329 18.14 -29.85 -7.35
C ARG A 329 18.22 -30.98 -8.37
N ALA A 330 17.50 -30.88 -9.49
CA ALA A 330 17.60 -31.86 -10.58
C ALA A 330 19.00 -31.87 -11.23
N MET A 331 19.71 -30.74 -11.16
CA MET A 331 21.11 -30.61 -11.60
C MET A 331 22.14 -31.06 -10.55
N GLY A 332 21.70 -31.52 -9.37
CA GLY A 332 22.57 -31.96 -8.27
C GLY A 332 22.97 -30.85 -7.28
N CYS A 333 22.40 -29.65 -7.41
CA CYS A 333 22.62 -28.54 -6.49
C CYS A 333 21.63 -28.61 -5.31
N HIS A 334 22.10 -29.13 -4.17
CA HIS A 334 21.28 -29.33 -2.96
C HIS A 334 21.45 -28.24 -1.89
N LYS A 335 22.24 -27.19 -2.15
CA LYS A 335 22.48 -26.06 -1.23
C LYS A 335 22.08 -24.76 -1.91
N ASN A 336 20.85 -24.32 -1.66
CA ASN A 336 20.23 -23.21 -2.39
C ASN A 336 19.91 -22.03 -1.45
N LEU A 337 20.16 -20.81 -1.91
CA LEU A 337 19.80 -19.57 -1.21
C LEU A 337 18.76 -18.80 -2.03
N VAL A 338 17.54 -18.68 -1.50
CA VAL A 338 16.48 -17.90 -2.14
C VAL A 338 16.44 -16.49 -1.54
N VAL A 339 16.66 -15.47 -2.39
CA VAL A 339 16.56 -14.07 -1.99
C VAL A 339 15.23 -13.50 -2.48
N ALA A 340 14.37 -13.07 -1.55
CA ALA A 340 13.09 -12.46 -1.88
C ALA A 340 12.79 -11.25 -0.98
N ALA A 341 12.15 -10.23 -1.55
CA ALA A 341 11.76 -9.01 -0.85
C ALA A 341 10.89 -9.28 0.39
N THR A 342 10.81 -8.33 1.31
CA THR A 342 9.90 -8.44 2.47
C THR A 342 8.45 -8.42 1.99
N GLY A 343 7.59 -9.23 2.60
CA GLY A 343 6.17 -9.33 2.21
C GLY A 343 5.85 -10.26 1.03
N THR A 344 6.83 -10.87 0.35
CA THR A 344 6.60 -11.82 -0.77
C THR A 344 6.33 -13.26 -0.33
N GLY A 345 6.19 -13.49 0.98
CA GLY A 345 5.83 -14.81 1.52
C GLY A 345 6.97 -15.84 1.52
N LYS A 346 8.22 -15.43 1.84
CA LYS A 346 9.38 -16.33 1.99
C LYS A 346 9.07 -17.64 2.75
N THR A 347 8.39 -17.52 3.89
CA THR A 347 8.01 -18.67 4.73
C THR A 347 7.01 -19.60 4.04
N VAL A 348 6.12 -19.05 3.19
CA VAL A 348 5.16 -19.83 2.41
C VAL A 348 5.88 -20.60 1.29
N VAL A 349 6.85 -19.96 0.63
CA VAL A 349 7.71 -20.63 -0.36
C VAL A 349 8.47 -21.78 0.29
N ALA A 350 9.13 -21.56 1.42
CA ALA A 350 9.84 -22.61 2.15
C ALA A 350 8.93 -23.77 2.59
N ALA A 351 7.70 -23.48 3.02
CA ALA A 351 6.74 -24.50 3.42
C ALA A 351 6.19 -25.33 2.24
N LEU A 352 5.92 -24.69 1.10
CA LEU A 352 5.47 -25.35 -0.13
C LEU A 352 6.58 -26.22 -0.73
N ASP A 353 7.80 -25.69 -0.74
CA ASP A 353 9.00 -26.42 -1.15
C ASP A 353 9.24 -27.64 -0.26
N TYR A 354 9.17 -27.46 1.07
CA TYR A 354 9.26 -28.55 2.03
C TYR A 354 8.19 -29.63 1.78
N LYS A 355 6.95 -29.25 1.50
CA LYS A 355 5.88 -30.22 1.22
C LYS A 355 6.22 -31.08 0.01
N ALA A 356 6.65 -30.47 -1.10
CA ALA A 356 7.05 -31.21 -2.29
C ALA A 356 8.25 -32.14 -2.03
N LEU A 357 9.28 -31.66 -1.32
CA LEU A 357 10.42 -32.48 -0.91
C LEU A 357 10.04 -33.63 0.01
N ARG A 358 9.15 -33.38 0.97
CA ARG A 358 8.64 -34.40 1.90
C ARG A 358 7.96 -35.53 1.15
N GLU A 359 7.08 -35.20 0.21
CA GLU A 359 6.34 -36.17 -0.61
C GLU A 359 7.30 -36.99 -1.48
N ARG A 360 8.28 -36.34 -2.13
CA ARG A 360 9.28 -37.02 -2.97
C ARG A 360 10.21 -37.92 -2.16
N MET A 361 10.88 -37.37 -1.16
CA MET A 361 11.90 -38.07 -0.37
C MET A 361 11.29 -39.15 0.53
N ALA A 362 10.02 -39.04 0.93
CA ALA A 362 9.36 -40.11 1.70
C ALA A 362 9.34 -41.44 0.94
N SER A 363 9.18 -41.38 -0.39
CA SER A 363 9.19 -42.58 -1.24
C SER A 363 10.60 -43.18 -1.39
N GLU A 364 11.63 -42.34 -1.48
CA GLU A 364 13.03 -42.74 -1.65
C GLU A 364 13.64 -43.28 -0.35
N LEU A 365 13.32 -42.65 0.79
CA LEU A 365 13.87 -42.99 2.10
C LEU A 365 13.05 -44.06 2.84
N GLY A 366 11.85 -44.39 2.37
CA GLY A 366 10.90 -45.26 3.07
C GLY A 366 10.35 -44.67 4.38
N ARG A 367 10.64 -43.39 4.65
CA ARG A 367 10.16 -42.61 5.81
C ARG A 367 10.11 -41.12 5.45
N PRO A 368 9.28 -40.30 6.12
CA PRO A 368 9.36 -38.85 5.96
C PRO A 368 10.78 -38.33 6.28
N PRO A 369 11.29 -37.33 5.54
CA PRO A 369 12.61 -36.77 5.80
C PRO A 369 12.65 -36.04 7.15
N ARG A 370 13.73 -36.27 7.91
CA ARG A 370 14.04 -35.56 9.15
C ARG A 370 14.44 -34.14 8.80
N THR A 371 13.66 -33.18 9.27
CA THR A 371 13.77 -31.79 8.84
C THR A 371 14.07 -30.87 10.01
N LEU A 372 15.04 -29.97 9.85
CA LEU A 372 15.35 -28.91 10.80
C LEU A 372 15.03 -27.55 10.18
N PHE A 373 14.15 -26.79 10.82
CA PHE A 373 13.90 -25.39 10.52
C PHE A 373 14.58 -24.52 11.57
N VAL A 374 15.42 -23.56 11.13
CA VAL A 374 16.17 -22.67 12.00
C VAL A 374 15.69 -21.22 11.82
N ALA A 375 15.55 -20.48 12.92
CA ALA A 375 15.30 -19.03 12.84
C ALA A 375 15.95 -18.28 14.01
N HIS A 376 16.20 -16.99 13.83
CA HIS A 376 16.87 -16.18 14.86
C HIS A 376 15.93 -15.68 15.98
N ARG A 377 14.62 -15.59 15.73
CA ARG A 377 13.63 -15.01 16.66
C ARG A 377 12.48 -15.99 16.92
N ASN A 378 12.03 -16.07 18.18
CA ASN A 378 10.93 -16.96 18.58
C ASN A 378 9.61 -16.62 17.87
N GLU A 379 9.36 -15.34 17.58
CA GLU A 379 8.18 -14.91 16.84
C GLU A 379 8.18 -15.46 15.41
N ILE A 380 9.36 -15.49 14.75
CA ILE A 380 9.52 -16.04 13.40
C ILE A 380 9.31 -17.56 13.45
N LEU A 381 9.87 -18.26 14.44
CA LEU A 381 9.63 -19.69 14.62
C LEU A 381 8.14 -20.01 14.78
N ASN A 382 7.44 -19.26 15.63
CA ASN A 382 6.00 -19.46 15.85
C ASN A 382 5.18 -19.21 14.58
N GLN A 383 5.52 -18.19 13.79
CA GLN A 383 4.87 -17.91 12.50
C GLN A 383 5.18 -18.97 11.45
N SER A 384 6.43 -19.44 11.37
CA SER A 384 6.84 -20.49 10.45
C SER A 384 6.18 -21.83 10.79
N MET A 385 6.10 -22.21 12.07
CA MET A 385 5.40 -23.41 12.50
C MET A 385 3.94 -23.41 12.05
N ARG A 386 3.23 -22.29 12.22
CA ARG A 386 1.84 -22.15 11.75
C ARG A 386 1.75 -22.35 10.24
N THR A 387 2.61 -21.66 9.48
CA THR A 387 2.64 -21.75 8.02
C THR A 387 2.91 -23.18 7.52
N PHE A 388 3.85 -23.89 8.15
CA PHE A 388 4.17 -25.28 7.81
C PHE A 388 3.03 -26.23 8.14
N ARG A 389 2.34 -26.06 9.28
CA ARG A 389 1.13 -26.84 9.61
C ARG A 389 0.05 -26.68 8.55
N ASP A 390 -0.20 -25.44 8.15
CA ASP A 390 -1.26 -25.15 7.19
C ASP A 390 -0.95 -25.73 5.80
N VAL A 391 0.31 -25.68 5.36
CA VAL A 391 0.72 -26.19 4.04
C VAL A 391 0.75 -27.72 4.00
N VAL A 392 1.33 -28.33 5.03
CA VAL A 392 1.55 -29.79 5.12
C VAL A 392 0.30 -30.52 5.60
N LYS A 393 -0.70 -29.80 6.13
CA LYS A 393 -1.94 -30.33 6.72
C LYS A 393 -1.69 -31.34 7.84
N SER A 394 -0.61 -31.12 8.60
CA SER A 394 -0.31 -31.91 9.78
C SER A 394 -1.22 -31.48 10.94
N ARG A 395 -1.79 -32.48 11.63
CA ARG A 395 -2.54 -32.31 12.89
C ARG A 395 -1.67 -32.56 14.14
N GLN A 396 -0.40 -32.93 13.98
CA GLN A 396 0.46 -33.17 15.13
C GLN A 396 1.03 -31.86 15.65
N ILE A 397 1.32 -31.84 16.96
CA ILE A 397 2.17 -30.82 17.56
C ILE A 397 3.50 -30.83 16.78
N ILE A 398 4.11 -29.67 16.59
CA ILE A 398 5.44 -29.57 15.98
C ILE A 398 6.45 -29.44 17.11
N TRP A 399 7.56 -30.18 17.03
CA TRP A 399 8.61 -30.08 18.03
C TRP A 399 9.33 -28.73 17.90
N SER A 400 9.44 -27.97 19.00
CA SER A 400 10.04 -26.64 19.01
C SER A 400 10.89 -26.36 20.24
N THR A 401 12.05 -25.73 20.07
CA THR A 401 12.85 -25.23 21.19
C THR A 401 12.19 -24.05 21.91
N SER A 402 11.23 -23.39 21.27
CA SER A 402 10.42 -22.31 21.89
C SER A 402 9.49 -22.84 22.99
N ASP A 403 9.16 -24.14 22.95
CA ASP A 403 8.30 -24.81 23.94
C ASP A 403 9.10 -25.44 25.09
N GLY A 404 10.39 -25.07 25.23
CA GLY A 404 11.27 -25.53 26.31
C GLY A 404 11.98 -26.87 26.04
N TYR A 405 11.79 -27.46 24.86
CA TYR A 405 12.52 -28.67 24.46
C TYR A 405 13.96 -28.38 24.06
N SER A 406 14.88 -29.28 24.41
CA SER A 406 16.30 -29.18 24.02
C SER A 406 16.61 -30.07 22.82
N LEU A 407 17.36 -29.55 21.85
CA LEU A 407 17.84 -30.32 20.69
C LEU A 407 18.71 -31.54 21.08
N ALA A 408 19.37 -31.50 22.25
CA ALA A 408 20.11 -32.64 22.78
C ALA A 408 19.22 -33.86 23.10
N GLN A 409 17.91 -33.65 23.28
CA GLN A 409 16.93 -34.70 23.54
C GLN A 409 16.27 -35.23 22.26
N LEU A 410 16.65 -34.69 21.10
CA LEU A 410 16.09 -35.06 19.82
C LEU A 410 16.67 -36.39 19.35
N ASN A 411 15.80 -37.36 19.09
CA ASN A 411 16.14 -38.64 18.50
C ASN A 411 15.02 -39.06 17.54
N ASP A 412 15.23 -40.15 16.80
CA ASP A 412 14.24 -40.62 15.81
C ASP A 412 12.87 -40.91 16.45
N ALA A 413 12.82 -41.45 17.67
CA ALA A 413 11.57 -41.72 18.38
C ALA A 413 10.83 -40.44 18.81
N THR A 414 11.55 -39.35 19.08
CA THR A 414 10.97 -38.04 19.36
C THR A 414 10.50 -37.39 18.05
N LEU A 415 11.33 -37.30 17.01
CA LEU A 415 10.95 -36.69 15.73
C LEU A 415 9.76 -37.39 15.06
N ASN A 416 9.70 -38.72 15.11
CA ASN A 416 8.57 -39.49 14.58
C ASN A 416 7.22 -39.15 15.25
N ARG A 417 7.23 -38.65 16.50
CA ARG A 417 6.02 -38.21 17.21
C ARG A 417 5.54 -36.81 16.81
N TYR A 418 6.36 -36.05 16.08
CA TYR A 418 6.10 -34.66 15.68
C TYR A 418 6.33 -34.48 14.17
N ASP A 419 5.78 -35.40 13.37
CA ASP A 419 5.80 -35.34 11.90
C ASP A 419 7.19 -35.28 11.21
N ASN A 420 8.26 -35.65 11.92
CA ASN A 420 9.65 -35.60 11.46
C ASN A 420 10.18 -34.18 11.13
N ILE A 421 9.62 -33.15 11.78
CA ILE A 421 10.11 -31.77 11.66
C ILE A 421 10.37 -31.14 13.03
N ALA A 422 11.54 -30.51 13.17
CA ALA A 422 11.97 -29.79 14.35
C ALA A 422 12.19 -28.30 14.04
N PHE A 423 11.70 -27.42 14.90
CA PHE A 423 11.91 -25.97 14.82
C PHE A 423 12.85 -25.51 15.93
N ALA A 424 13.95 -24.88 15.56
CA ALA A 424 15.00 -24.50 16.49
C ALA A 424 15.38 -23.03 16.35
N SER A 425 15.57 -22.36 17.48
CA SER A 425 16.18 -21.03 17.47
C SER A 425 17.68 -21.13 17.28
N ILE A 426 18.29 -20.13 16.64
CA ILE A 426 19.76 -20.10 16.51
C ILE A 426 20.46 -20.16 17.87
N GLN A 427 19.83 -19.62 18.93
CA GLN A 427 20.36 -19.64 20.28
C GLN A 427 20.35 -21.05 20.91
N SER A 428 19.50 -21.96 20.42
CA SER A 428 19.44 -23.36 20.85
C SER A 428 20.49 -24.25 20.18
N LEU A 429 21.08 -23.80 19.07
CA LEU A 429 22.12 -24.51 18.29
C LEU A 429 23.52 -24.22 18.85
N ARG A 430 23.74 -24.51 20.13
CA ARG A 430 25.05 -24.31 20.76
C ARG A 430 26.04 -25.40 20.33
N PRO A 431 27.36 -25.12 20.30
CA PRO A 431 28.36 -26.09 19.87
C PRO A 431 28.34 -27.42 20.66
N ASP A 432 28.08 -27.37 21.97
CA ASP A 432 27.91 -28.54 22.83
C ASP A 432 26.78 -29.45 22.34
N VAL A 433 25.63 -28.86 21.97
CA VAL A 433 24.45 -29.58 21.50
C VAL A 433 24.63 -30.09 20.06
N LEU A 434 25.24 -29.28 19.19
CA LEU A 434 25.49 -29.65 17.79
C LEU A 434 26.46 -30.82 17.65
N ASN A 435 27.44 -30.94 18.56
CA ASN A 435 28.40 -32.04 18.55
C ASN A 435 27.78 -33.40 18.95
N GLU A 436 26.63 -33.38 19.63
CA GLU A 436 25.89 -34.59 20.02
C GLU A 436 24.97 -35.10 18.90
N ILE A 437 24.68 -34.28 17.87
CA ILE A 437 23.83 -34.64 16.74
C ILE A 437 24.70 -35.19 15.59
N PRO A 438 24.44 -36.40 15.07
CA PRO A 438 25.16 -36.92 13.91
C PRO A 438 25.06 -35.99 12.69
N ARG A 439 26.13 -35.91 11.89
CA ARG A 439 26.20 -35.00 10.72
C ARG A 439 25.16 -35.31 9.64
N ASP A 440 24.69 -36.55 9.60
CA ASP A 440 23.71 -37.10 8.66
C ASP A 440 22.33 -37.29 9.31
N PHE A 441 22.09 -36.68 10.46
CA PHE A 441 20.84 -36.82 11.18
C PHE A 441 19.66 -36.11 10.49
N PHE A 442 19.85 -34.93 9.91
CA PHE A 442 18.80 -34.23 9.17
C PHE A 442 18.96 -34.41 7.67
N ASP A 443 17.87 -34.77 7.00
CA ASP A 443 17.80 -34.92 5.54
C ASP A 443 17.53 -33.56 4.86
N ILE A 444 16.83 -32.64 5.55
CA ILE A 444 16.51 -31.29 5.08
C ILE A 444 16.83 -30.26 6.17
N ILE A 445 17.49 -29.16 5.80
CA ILE A 445 17.76 -28.02 6.68
C ILE A 445 17.28 -26.73 6.01
N ILE A 446 16.45 -25.97 6.70
CA ILE A 446 15.91 -24.67 6.27
C ILE A 446 16.38 -23.60 7.27
N ILE A 447 16.94 -22.49 6.78
CA ILE A 447 17.56 -21.42 7.60
C ILE A 447 16.91 -20.07 7.31
#